data_AF-A0A6B2GDE3-F1
#
_entry.id   AF-A0A6B2GDE3-F1
#
_cell.length_a   1.000
_cell.length_b   1.000
_cell.length_c   1.000
_cell.angle_alpha   90.00
_cell.angle_beta   90.00
_cell.angle_gamma   90.00
#
_symmetry.space_group_name_H-M   'P 1'
#
loop_
_entity.id
_entity.type
_entity.pdbx_description
1 polymer ?
#
loop_
_entity_poly.entity_id
_entity_poly.type
_entity_poly.pdbx_seq_one_letter_code
_entity_poly.pdbx_strand_id
1 'polypeptide(L)'
;ESKTILANNPNINVTLEASNNKLEEVVVTAYGSRNKGFIEEKLQGKVAGVQIRGAASDNLANQITKVEKQTAVEFEINTPFNLKSSTKSYAVDMKGYLIDAKYQYYSVPKIDKKAFLLAQITNWEQYNLLDGEVNIFFEGAFVGKSLLDLRQVSDTMQISLGIDKQVIVNREQIKNYTTKQLIGNKKEETKAWKISIKNNKNQQINMVVFDQVPVSTLDEIKVEVQNTTGGQYNIKNGEVKWEFLLLPKNQKDFDLKYAVKYPKDKDLIIE
;
A
#
# COMPACT_ATOMS: atom_id res chain seq x y z
N GLU A 1 -42.81 1.69 16.83
CA GLU A 1 -42.88 3.01 16.16
C GLU A 1 -41.55 3.31 15.47
N SER A 2 -41.58 4.03 14.35
CA SER A 2 -40.37 4.49 13.65
C SER A 2 -40.12 5.96 14.00
N LYS A 3 -38.91 6.29 14.45
CA LYS A 3 -38.50 7.65 14.81
C LYS A 3 -37.46 8.16 13.81
N THR A 4 -37.78 9.23 13.09
CA THR A 4 -36.85 9.90 12.17
C THR A 4 -35.96 10.87 12.95
N ILE A 5 -34.65 10.77 12.76
CA ILE A 5 -33.64 11.64 13.37
C ILE A 5 -32.67 12.13 12.31
N LEU A 6 -32.24 13.38 12.42
CA LEU A 6 -31.29 14.01 11.49
C LEU A 6 -29.86 13.56 11.84
N ALA A 7 -29.08 13.16 10.83
CA ALA A 7 -27.71 12.67 11.00
C ALA A 7 -26.66 13.80 11.05
N ASN A 8 -26.88 14.80 11.92
CA ASN A 8 -26.09 16.03 11.95
C ASN A 8 -25.02 16.08 13.06
N ASN A 9 -24.75 14.98 13.76
CA ASN A 9 -23.83 14.91 14.89
C ASN A 9 -23.04 13.58 14.87
N PRO A 10 -21.73 13.53 15.21
CA PRO A 10 -20.96 12.28 15.20
C PRO A 10 -21.47 11.24 16.20
N ASN A 11 -22.14 11.69 17.27
CA ASN A 11 -22.77 10.84 18.27
C ASN A 11 -24.28 11.13 18.30
N ILE A 12 -25.09 10.15 17.92
CA ILE A 12 -26.55 10.24 17.94
C ILE A 12 -27.07 9.28 18.99
N ASN A 13 -27.54 9.81 20.11
CA ASN A 13 -28.15 9.03 21.18
C ASN A 13 -29.65 8.87 20.90
N VAL A 14 -30.08 7.62 20.69
CA VAL A 14 -31.48 7.27 20.44
C VAL A 14 -32.02 6.44 21.60
N THR A 15 -33.00 6.97 22.30
CA THR A 15 -33.77 6.22 23.30
C THR A 15 -35.05 5.69 22.66
N LEU A 16 -35.30 4.39 22.77
CA LEU A 16 -36.50 3.74 22.26
C LEU A 16 -37.60 3.76 23.32
N GLU A 17 -38.83 4.05 22.90
CA GLU A 17 -40.03 3.88 23.73
C GLU A 17 -40.59 2.47 23.55
N ALA A 18 -41.01 1.85 24.66
CA ALA A 18 -41.50 0.47 24.64
C ALA A 18 -42.87 0.39 23.95
N SER A 19 -42.96 -0.46 22.92
CA SER A 19 -44.21 -0.74 22.21
C SER A 19 -45.02 -1.80 22.96
N ASN A 20 -46.30 -1.55 23.22
CA ASN A 20 -47.21 -2.44 23.96
C ASN A 20 -47.89 -3.54 23.10
N ASN A 21 -47.40 -3.80 21.88
CA ASN A 21 -47.99 -4.80 20.99
C ASN A 21 -47.44 -6.20 21.28
N LYS A 22 -48.34 -7.16 21.59
CA LYS A 22 -48.02 -8.60 21.67
C LYS A 22 -47.53 -9.08 20.31
N LEU A 23 -46.38 -9.76 20.30
CA LEU A 23 -45.76 -10.32 19.10
C LEU A 23 -46.46 -11.63 18.71
N GLU A 24 -46.87 -11.77 17.45
CA GLU A 24 -47.20 -13.07 16.86
C GLU A 24 -45.95 -13.70 16.25
N GLU A 25 -45.73 -14.98 16.58
CA GLU A 25 -44.59 -15.77 16.15
C GLU A 25 -44.76 -16.21 14.69
N VAL A 26 -43.83 -15.81 13.83
CA VAL A 26 -43.70 -16.36 12.47
C VAL A 26 -42.44 -17.22 12.44
N VAL A 27 -42.63 -18.54 12.37
CA VAL A 27 -41.54 -19.50 12.19
C VAL A 27 -41.09 -19.47 10.73
N VAL A 28 -39.82 -19.14 10.49
CA VAL A 28 -39.16 -19.34 9.19
C VAL A 28 -38.20 -20.51 9.33
N THR A 29 -38.55 -21.63 8.70
CA THR A 29 -37.66 -22.79 8.58
C THR A 29 -36.53 -22.50 7.61
N ALA A 30 -35.30 -22.54 8.11
CA ALA A 30 -34.09 -22.41 7.32
C ALA A 30 -33.70 -23.76 6.68
N TYR A 31 -33.17 -23.73 5.45
CA TYR A 31 -32.31 -24.79 4.93
C TYR A 31 -31.01 -24.19 4.37
N GLY A 32 -29.92 -24.45 5.11
CA GLY A 32 -28.63 -24.92 4.59
C GLY A 32 -27.84 -24.05 3.62
N SER A 33 -26.83 -23.36 4.15
CA SER A 33 -25.64 -22.95 3.39
C SER A 33 -24.85 -24.19 2.97
N ARG A 34 -24.53 -24.33 1.67
CA ARG A 34 -23.52 -25.27 1.16
C ARG A 34 -22.58 -24.55 0.20
N ASN A 35 -21.30 -24.85 0.41
CA ASN A 35 -20.12 -24.33 -0.26
C ASN A 35 -20.23 -24.23 -1.79
N LYS A 36 -19.65 -23.14 -2.30
CA LYS A 36 -19.38 -22.84 -3.69
C LYS A 36 -18.17 -23.67 -4.15
N GLY A 37 -18.42 -24.70 -4.93
CA GLY A 37 -17.42 -25.50 -5.64
C GLY A 37 -18.15 -26.61 -6.39
N PHE A 38 -17.90 -26.74 -7.69
CA PHE A 38 -18.56 -27.68 -8.62
C PHE A 38 -19.94 -27.24 -9.15
N ILE A 39 -19.98 -26.17 -9.96
CA ILE A 39 -21.09 -25.92 -10.90
C ILE A 39 -20.54 -26.01 -12.32
N GLU A 40 -20.18 -27.22 -12.76
CA GLU A 40 -19.99 -27.49 -14.18
C GLU A 40 -20.49 -28.88 -14.61
N GLU A 41 -20.78 -29.81 -13.68
CA GLU A 41 -21.00 -31.21 -14.06
C GLU A 41 -22.38 -31.82 -13.75
N LYS A 42 -23.44 -31.02 -13.52
CA LYS A 42 -24.81 -31.56 -13.47
C LYS A 42 -25.82 -30.63 -14.14
N LEU A 43 -25.84 -30.68 -15.47
CA LEU A 43 -26.88 -30.09 -16.33
C LEU A 43 -27.68 -31.17 -17.08
N GLN A 44 -28.09 -32.24 -16.38
CA GLN A 44 -29.14 -33.14 -16.90
C GLN A 44 -30.46 -32.85 -16.19
N GLY A 45 -31.37 -32.16 -16.90
CA GLY A 45 -32.74 -31.93 -16.43
C GLY A 45 -33.31 -30.52 -16.61
N LYS A 46 -32.86 -29.72 -17.59
CA LYS A 46 -33.52 -28.42 -17.87
C LYS A 46 -34.73 -28.59 -18.80
N VAL A 47 -35.90 -28.18 -18.32
CA VAL A 47 -37.06 -27.85 -19.16
C VAL A 47 -36.77 -26.60 -19.98
N ALA A 48 -37.11 -26.61 -21.27
CA ALA A 48 -36.93 -25.48 -22.17
C ALA A 48 -37.82 -24.29 -21.71
N GLY A 49 -37.20 -23.15 -21.42
CA GLY A 49 -37.92 -21.89 -21.15
C GLY A 49 -37.59 -21.18 -19.83
N VAL A 50 -36.85 -21.79 -18.90
CA VAL A 50 -36.48 -21.13 -17.63
C VAL A 50 -35.12 -20.45 -17.74
N GLN A 51 -35.11 -19.14 -17.91
CA GLN A 51 -33.90 -18.32 -17.76
C GLN A 51 -33.64 -18.06 -16.28
N ILE A 52 -32.55 -18.60 -15.74
CA ILE A 52 -32.02 -18.17 -14.45
C ILE A 52 -31.39 -16.80 -14.70
N ARG A 53 -32.04 -15.73 -14.19
CA ARG A 53 -31.36 -14.44 -14.06
C ARG A 53 -30.17 -14.68 -13.14
N GLY A 54 -28.97 -14.61 -13.70
CA GLY A 54 -27.75 -14.59 -12.91
C GLY A 54 -27.92 -13.54 -11.81
N ALA A 55 -27.49 -13.90 -10.59
CA ALA A 55 -27.49 -12.96 -9.48
C ALA A 55 -26.75 -11.70 -9.93
N ALA A 56 -27.52 -10.66 -10.24
CA ALA A 56 -26.99 -9.32 -10.27
C ALA A 56 -26.38 -9.14 -8.88
N SER A 57 -25.07 -8.94 -8.83
CA SER A 57 -24.50 -8.24 -7.69
C SER A 57 -25.16 -6.87 -7.71
N ASP A 58 -26.29 -6.73 -7.03
CA ASP A 58 -26.82 -5.45 -6.64
C ASP A 58 -25.77 -4.85 -5.70
N ASN A 59 -24.74 -4.25 -6.28
CA ASN A 59 -24.08 -3.13 -5.66
C ASN A 59 -25.16 -2.06 -5.59
N LEU A 60 -25.97 -2.09 -4.52
CA LEU A 60 -26.66 -0.92 -4.03
C LEU A 60 -25.55 0.06 -3.61
N ALA A 61 -24.95 0.70 -4.60
CA ALA A 61 -24.20 1.91 -4.37
C ALA A 61 -25.22 2.88 -3.79
N ASN A 62 -25.13 3.11 -2.48
CA ASN A 62 -25.86 4.18 -1.86
C ASN A 62 -25.58 5.44 -2.67
N GLN A 63 -26.63 6.06 -3.20
CA GLN A 63 -26.47 7.34 -3.86
C GLN A 63 -26.14 8.32 -2.75
N ILE A 64 -24.89 8.75 -2.67
CA ILE A 64 -24.48 9.77 -1.71
C ILE A 64 -24.23 11.08 -2.44
N THR A 65 -25.00 12.10 -2.07
CA THR A 65 -24.78 13.47 -2.55
C THR A 65 -23.70 14.11 -1.70
N LYS A 66 -22.68 14.67 -2.35
CA LYS A 66 -21.61 15.43 -1.69
C LYS A 66 -21.99 16.91 -1.77
N VAL A 67 -22.09 17.59 -0.63
CA VAL A 67 -22.29 19.04 -0.57
C VAL A 67 -21.06 19.68 0.05
N GLU A 68 -20.35 20.48 -0.74
CA GLU A 68 -19.20 21.25 -0.27
C GLU A 68 -19.69 22.61 0.24
N LYS A 69 -19.44 22.90 1.52
CA LYS A 69 -19.63 24.21 2.15
C LYS A 69 -18.27 24.86 2.35
N GLN A 70 -18.24 26.17 2.63
CA GLN A 70 -17.00 26.95 2.76
C GLN A 70 -15.95 26.37 3.73
N THR A 71 -16.39 25.65 4.78
CA THR A 71 -15.49 25.04 5.77
C THR A 71 -15.84 23.59 6.11
N ALA A 72 -16.75 22.94 5.36
CA ALA A 72 -17.26 21.61 5.70
C ALA A 72 -17.63 20.81 4.45
N VAL A 73 -17.45 19.49 4.53
CA VAL A 73 -17.92 18.53 3.52
C VAL A 73 -19.04 17.72 4.15
N GLU A 74 -20.22 17.74 3.54
CA GLU A 74 -21.38 16.98 3.99
C GLU A 74 -21.65 15.82 3.02
N PHE A 75 -21.90 14.63 3.59
CA PHE A 75 -22.21 13.41 2.86
C PHE A 75 -23.64 12.99 3.15
N GLU A 76 -24.53 13.14 2.18
CA GLU A 76 -25.94 12.82 2.32
C GLU A 76 -26.19 11.37 1.90
N ILE A 77 -26.62 10.50 2.81
CA ILE A 77 -26.96 9.10 2.50
C ILE A 77 -28.40 9.07 1.95
N ASN A 78 -28.58 9.04 0.61
CA ASN A 78 -29.91 9.14 0.02
C ASN A 78 -30.73 7.84 0.13
N THR A 79 -30.09 6.70 0.44
CA THR A 79 -30.79 5.42 0.59
C THR A 79 -31.24 5.23 2.04
N PRO A 80 -32.56 5.21 2.33
CA PRO A 80 -33.05 4.93 3.68
C PRO A 80 -32.74 3.47 4.08
N PHE A 81 -32.28 3.27 5.31
CA PHE A 81 -31.97 1.94 5.86
C PHE A 81 -32.59 1.73 7.25
N ASN A 82 -33.01 0.50 7.53
CA ASN A 82 -33.63 0.12 8.80
C ASN A 82 -32.58 -0.40 9.78
N LEU A 83 -32.36 0.31 10.88
CA LEU A 83 -31.52 -0.14 11.99
C LEU A 83 -32.35 -0.96 12.99
N LYS A 84 -32.03 -2.24 13.15
CA LYS A 84 -32.61 -3.05 14.24
C LYS A 84 -31.92 -2.68 15.54
N SER A 85 -32.68 -2.62 16.64
CA SER A 85 -32.11 -2.42 17.98
C SER A 85 -31.14 -3.55 18.30
N SER A 86 -29.86 -3.23 18.40
CA SER A 86 -28.79 -4.17 18.67
C SER A 86 -27.59 -3.44 19.27
N THR A 87 -26.81 -4.13 20.09
CA THR A 87 -25.50 -3.66 20.56
C THR A 87 -24.40 -3.83 19.50
N LYS A 88 -24.75 -4.29 18.30
CA LYS A 88 -23.84 -4.50 17.18
C LYS A 88 -23.65 -3.21 16.39
N SER A 89 -22.40 -2.88 16.10
CA SER A 89 -22.06 -1.79 15.19
C SER A 89 -22.51 -2.11 13.76
N TYR A 90 -23.09 -1.13 13.08
CA TYR A 90 -23.45 -1.21 11.66
C TYR A 90 -22.50 -0.34 10.84
N ALA A 91 -21.83 -0.94 9.86
CA ALA A 91 -21.07 -0.20 8.85
C ALA A 91 -21.99 0.09 7.67
N VAL A 92 -21.98 1.34 7.20
CA VAL A 92 -22.72 1.76 6.00
C VAL A 92 -21.70 2.19 4.97
N ASP A 93 -21.71 1.53 3.81
CA ASP A 93 -20.89 1.95 2.69
C ASP A 93 -21.38 3.31 2.22
N MET A 94 -20.46 4.28 2.30
CA MET A 94 -20.76 5.65 1.90
C MET A 94 -20.59 5.80 0.40
N LYS A 95 -19.35 5.73 -0.08
CA LYS A 95 -19.03 6.02 -1.48
C LYS A 95 -17.90 5.12 -1.96
N GLY A 96 -18.09 4.55 -3.15
CA GLY A 96 -17.07 3.81 -3.87
C GLY A 96 -16.54 4.64 -5.04
N TYR A 97 -15.23 4.57 -5.27
CA TYR A 97 -14.57 5.19 -6.41
C TYR A 97 -13.79 4.13 -7.18
N LEU A 98 -13.83 4.22 -8.50
CA LEU A 98 -12.87 3.56 -9.38
C LEU A 98 -11.82 4.60 -9.74
N ILE A 99 -10.58 4.36 -9.29
CA ILE A 99 -9.48 5.31 -9.39
C ILE A 99 -8.34 4.65 -10.15
N ASP A 100 -7.81 5.35 -11.15
CA ASP A 100 -6.63 4.89 -11.89
C ASP A 100 -5.39 4.97 -11.00
N ALA A 101 -4.69 3.84 -10.86
CA ALA A 101 -3.47 3.74 -10.08
C ALA A 101 -2.33 3.22 -10.95
N LYS A 102 -1.14 3.80 -10.78
CA LYS A 102 0.11 3.30 -11.35
C LYS A 102 0.81 2.41 -10.34
N TYR A 103 1.29 1.25 -10.79
CA TYR A 103 2.01 0.33 -9.91
C TYR A 103 3.52 0.48 -10.08
N GLN A 104 4.22 0.60 -8.95
CA GLN A 104 5.68 0.68 -8.93
C GLN A 104 6.22 -0.11 -7.74
N TYR A 105 7.29 -0.86 -7.99
CA TYR A 105 8.04 -1.55 -6.94
C TYR A 105 9.05 -0.61 -6.30
N TYR A 106 9.20 -0.73 -4.99
CA TYR A 106 10.10 0.07 -4.18
C TYR A 106 10.97 -0.82 -3.29
N SER A 107 12.26 -0.50 -3.17
CA SER A 107 13.16 -1.22 -2.26
C SER A 107 14.30 -0.32 -1.74
N VAL A 108 14.67 -0.52 -0.47
CA VAL A 108 15.85 0.09 0.17
C VAL A 108 16.70 -1.04 0.76
N PRO A 109 17.56 -1.70 -0.03
CA PRO A 109 18.21 -2.95 0.36
C PRO A 109 19.17 -2.81 1.56
N LYS A 110 19.60 -1.59 1.88
CA LYS A 110 20.37 -1.26 3.09
C LYS A 110 19.54 -1.41 4.37
N ILE A 111 18.23 -1.16 4.30
CA ILE A 111 17.30 -1.25 5.43
C ILE A 111 16.62 -2.63 5.46
N ASP A 112 15.98 -3.02 4.36
CA ASP A 112 15.30 -4.30 4.23
C ASP A 112 15.42 -4.81 2.78
N LYS A 113 15.78 -6.08 2.62
CA LYS A 113 16.01 -6.76 1.35
C LYS A 113 14.71 -7.25 0.73
N LYS A 114 13.68 -6.40 0.75
CA LYS A 114 12.33 -6.72 0.25
C LYS A 114 11.91 -5.71 -0.81
N ALA A 115 11.06 -6.18 -1.71
CA ALA A 115 10.40 -5.35 -2.71
C ALA A 115 8.94 -5.13 -2.30
N PHE A 116 8.56 -3.87 -2.15
CA PHE A 116 7.21 -3.45 -1.82
C PHE A 116 6.50 -3.02 -3.10
N LEU A 117 5.27 -3.49 -3.30
CA LEU A 117 4.42 -3.02 -4.39
C LEU A 117 3.65 -1.78 -3.91
N LEU A 118 3.82 -0.66 -4.59
CA LEU A 118 3.11 0.57 -4.31
C LEU A 118 2.09 0.86 -5.41
N ALA A 119 0.87 1.25 -5.01
CA ALA A 119 -0.10 1.89 -5.87
C ALA A 119 0.05 3.41 -5.74
N GLN A 120 0.28 4.09 -6.86
CA GLN A 120 0.46 5.53 -6.96
C GLN A 120 -0.79 6.14 -7.60
N ILE A 121 -1.44 7.03 -6.86
CA ILE A 121 -2.66 7.70 -7.25
C ILE A 121 -2.37 9.20 -7.36
N THR A 122 -2.43 9.73 -8.57
CA THR A 122 -2.33 11.16 -8.85
C THR A 122 -3.71 11.81 -8.78
N ASN A 123 -3.77 13.12 -8.50
CA ASN A 123 -5.04 13.88 -8.42
C ASN A 123 -6.04 13.27 -7.43
N TRP A 124 -5.55 12.71 -6.32
CA TRP A 124 -6.38 12.04 -5.32
C TRP A 124 -7.28 13.02 -4.54
N GLU A 125 -6.91 14.31 -4.51
CA GLU A 125 -7.60 15.37 -3.76
C GLU A 125 -9.05 15.56 -4.23
N GLN A 126 -9.34 15.34 -5.51
CA GLN A 126 -10.68 15.51 -6.10
C GLN A 126 -11.75 14.61 -5.45
N TYR A 127 -11.32 13.55 -4.77
CA TYR A 127 -12.21 12.57 -4.15
C TYR A 127 -12.66 12.96 -2.74
N ASN A 128 -12.08 14.01 -2.15
CA ASN A 128 -12.26 14.44 -0.75
C ASN A 128 -12.33 13.24 0.20
N LEU A 129 -11.29 12.42 0.15
CA LEU A 129 -11.14 11.29 1.06
C LEU A 129 -11.07 11.80 2.50
N LEU A 130 -11.38 10.92 3.46
CA LEU A 130 -11.24 11.23 4.87
C LEU A 130 -9.95 10.61 5.39
N ASP A 131 -9.25 11.34 6.27
CA ASP A 131 -8.16 10.80 7.05
C ASP A 131 -8.66 9.63 7.92
N GLY A 132 -7.88 8.56 8.03
CA GLY A 132 -8.27 7.44 8.88
C GLY A 132 -7.57 6.12 8.59
N GLU A 133 -7.89 5.11 9.39
CA GLU A 133 -7.39 3.75 9.18
C GLU A 133 -8.08 3.12 7.97
N VAL A 134 -7.28 2.60 7.03
CA VAL A 134 -7.76 1.92 5.83
C VAL A 134 -7.38 0.45 5.86
N ASN A 135 -8.31 -0.40 5.41
CA ASN A 135 -8.05 -1.81 5.16
C ASN A 135 -7.70 -2.00 3.70
N ILE A 136 -6.56 -2.63 3.42
CA ILE A 136 -6.03 -2.79 2.07
C ILE A 136 -6.25 -4.25 1.64
N PHE A 137 -6.87 -4.40 0.47
CA PHE A 137 -7.09 -5.68 -0.18
C PHE A 137 -6.41 -5.68 -1.54
N PHE A 138 -5.67 -6.73 -1.86
CA PHE A 138 -5.01 -6.92 -3.15
C PHE A 138 -5.25 -8.33 -3.67
N GLU A 139 -5.63 -8.46 -4.94
CA GLU A 139 -6.04 -9.74 -5.56
C GLU A 139 -7.11 -10.50 -4.75
N GLY A 140 -8.03 -9.76 -4.11
CA GLY A 140 -9.10 -10.32 -3.28
C GLY A 140 -8.67 -10.77 -1.88
N ALA A 141 -7.40 -10.63 -1.51
CA ALA A 141 -6.87 -10.97 -0.20
C ALA A 141 -6.58 -9.73 0.65
N PHE A 142 -6.82 -9.82 1.96
CA PHE A 142 -6.42 -8.77 2.90
C PHE A 142 -4.88 -8.76 3.05
N VAL A 143 -4.25 -7.63 2.74
CA VAL A 143 -2.79 -7.49 2.78
C VAL A 143 -2.30 -6.65 3.95
N GLY A 144 -3.17 -5.84 4.55
CA GLY A 144 -2.82 -5.09 5.75
C GLY A 144 -3.71 -3.90 6.01
N LYS A 145 -3.30 -3.13 7.01
CA LYS A 145 -3.91 -1.86 7.36
C LYS A 145 -2.90 -0.74 7.22
N SER A 146 -3.36 0.45 6.89
CA SER A 146 -2.52 1.64 6.85
C SER A 146 -3.30 2.82 7.42
N LEU A 147 -2.58 3.86 7.82
CA LEU A 147 -3.18 5.14 8.14
C LEU A 147 -3.12 6.02 6.90
N LEU A 148 -4.29 6.39 6.39
CA LEU A 148 -4.42 7.37 5.34
C LEU A 148 -4.32 8.77 5.98
N ASP A 149 -3.22 9.45 5.70
CA ASP A 149 -2.94 10.83 6.15
C ASP A 149 -2.87 11.75 4.93
N LEU A 150 -3.94 12.51 4.71
CA LEU A 150 -4.14 13.42 3.58
C LEU A 150 -3.55 14.81 3.85
N ARG A 151 -2.92 15.03 5.00
CA ARG A 151 -2.22 16.29 5.32
C ARG A 151 -0.85 16.38 4.65
N GLN A 152 -0.38 15.28 4.07
CA GLN A 152 0.87 15.21 3.33
C GLN A 152 0.73 16.02 2.03
N VAL A 153 1.62 17.00 1.82
CA VAL A 153 1.63 17.92 0.66
C VAL A 153 2.24 17.25 -0.57
N SER A 154 1.81 16.02 -0.89
CA SER A 154 2.30 15.25 -2.02
C SER A 154 1.24 15.14 -3.10
N ASP A 155 1.59 15.56 -4.33
CA ASP A 155 0.74 15.46 -5.53
C ASP A 155 0.34 14.01 -5.85
N THR A 156 1.08 13.03 -5.30
CA THR A 156 0.82 11.61 -5.49
C THR A 156 0.64 10.92 -4.14
N MET A 157 -0.53 10.29 -3.97
CA MET A 157 -0.80 9.39 -2.85
C MET A 157 -0.19 8.02 -3.15
N GLN A 158 0.51 7.46 -2.17
CA GLN A 158 1.12 6.14 -2.28
C GLN A 158 0.50 5.19 -1.25
N ILE A 159 0.00 4.06 -1.74
CA ILE A 159 -0.55 3.00 -0.89
C ILE A 159 0.31 1.76 -1.09
N SER A 160 0.91 1.26 0.01
CA SER A 160 1.64 0.00 -0.02
C SER A 160 0.67 -1.18 -0.05
N LEU A 161 0.80 -2.02 -1.07
CA LEU A 161 0.03 -3.25 -1.24
C LEU A 161 0.73 -4.47 -0.64
N GLY A 162 1.87 -4.25 0.01
CA GLY A 162 2.64 -5.27 0.69
C GLY A 162 3.88 -5.74 -0.09
N ILE A 163 4.49 -6.80 0.44
CA ILE A 163 5.73 -7.37 -0.07
C ILE A 163 5.43 -8.41 -1.15
N ASP A 164 6.10 -8.30 -2.29
CA ASP A 164 6.03 -9.32 -3.33
C ASP A 164 7.28 -10.21 -3.29
N LYS A 165 7.12 -11.44 -2.83
CA LYS A 165 8.21 -12.42 -2.72
C LYS A 165 8.74 -12.89 -4.08
N GLN A 166 8.05 -12.61 -5.18
CA GLN A 166 8.53 -12.95 -6.53
C GLN A 166 9.57 -11.96 -7.07
N VAL A 167 9.74 -10.81 -6.43
CA VAL A 167 10.82 -9.86 -6.74
C VAL A 167 11.89 -9.99 -5.66
N ILE A 168 12.97 -10.70 -6.00
CA ILE A 168 14.06 -10.98 -5.06
C ILE A 168 15.06 -9.82 -5.12
N VAL A 169 15.41 -9.29 -3.96
CA VAL A 169 16.39 -8.22 -3.81
C VAL A 169 17.48 -8.69 -2.86
N ASN A 170 18.75 -8.56 -3.27
CA ASN A 170 19.89 -8.80 -2.40
C ASN A 170 20.83 -7.60 -2.40
N ARG A 171 21.56 -7.46 -1.29
CA ARG A 171 22.66 -6.51 -1.10
C ARG A 171 23.80 -7.22 -0.39
N GLU A 172 24.95 -7.28 -1.03
CA GLU A 172 26.11 -8.02 -0.57
C GLU A 172 27.37 -7.16 -0.63
N GLN A 173 28.22 -7.26 0.39
CA GLN A 173 29.50 -6.55 0.40
C GLN A 173 30.53 -7.32 -0.41
N ILE A 174 31.19 -6.65 -1.37
CA ILE A 174 32.24 -7.25 -2.17
C ILE A 174 33.57 -7.16 -1.41
N LYS A 175 33.95 -8.25 -0.73
CA LYS A 175 35.14 -8.31 0.15
C LYS A 175 36.43 -7.93 -0.58
N ASN A 176 36.61 -8.35 -1.82
CA ASN A 176 37.84 -8.13 -2.59
C ASN A 176 38.11 -6.64 -2.90
N TYR A 177 37.07 -5.81 -2.91
CA TYR A 177 37.18 -4.37 -3.13
C TYR A 177 37.10 -3.55 -1.84
N THR A 178 36.95 -4.23 -0.70
CA THR A 178 36.99 -3.58 0.61
C THR A 178 38.43 -3.59 1.11
N THR A 179 39.07 -2.43 1.07
CA THR A 179 40.45 -2.26 1.53
C THR A 179 40.51 -1.23 2.66
N LYS A 180 41.42 -1.44 3.61
CA LYS A 180 41.85 -0.45 4.59
C LYS A 180 43.32 -0.19 4.36
N GLN A 181 43.67 1.06 4.07
CA GLN A 181 45.06 1.44 3.82
C GLN A 181 45.42 2.66 4.65
N LEU A 182 46.65 2.69 5.16
CA LEU A 182 47.20 3.86 5.84
C LEU A 182 47.97 4.69 4.80
N ILE A 183 47.55 5.94 4.60
CA ILE A 183 48.17 6.89 3.68
C ILE A 183 48.68 8.06 4.53
N GLY A 184 49.94 7.98 4.94
CA GLY A 184 50.55 8.95 5.86
C GLY A 184 49.83 8.99 7.20
N ASN A 185 49.21 10.13 7.54
CA ASN A 185 48.43 10.30 8.76
C ASN A 185 46.92 10.04 8.61
N LYS A 186 46.48 9.54 7.45
CA LYS A 186 45.07 9.23 7.18
C LYS A 186 44.87 7.73 6.95
N LYS A 187 43.67 7.25 7.28
CA LYS A 187 43.14 5.95 6.88
C LYS A 187 42.22 6.18 5.67
N GLU A 188 42.29 5.28 4.69
CA GLU A 188 41.33 5.18 3.60
C GLU A 188 40.64 3.82 3.68
N GLU A 189 39.31 3.83 3.76
CA GLU A 189 38.48 2.63 3.72
C GLU A 189 37.57 2.67 2.49
N THR A 190 37.74 1.69 1.60
CA THR A 190 36.86 1.52 0.44
C THR A 190 35.76 0.52 0.78
N LYS A 191 34.50 0.84 0.42
CA LYS A 191 33.36 -0.07 0.48
C LYS A 191 32.82 -0.30 -0.92
N ALA A 192 32.47 -1.56 -1.19
CA ALA A 192 31.84 -1.96 -2.43
C ALA A 192 30.66 -2.87 -2.11
N TRP A 193 29.51 -2.57 -2.70
CA TRP A 193 28.27 -3.31 -2.53
C TRP A 193 27.75 -3.73 -3.90
N LYS A 194 27.34 -4.99 -3.99
CA LYS A 194 26.58 -5.51 -5.13
C LYS A 194 25.11 -5.59 -4.72
N ILE A 195 24.25 -4.92 -5.46
CA ILE A 195 22.79 -5.00 -5.32
C ILE A 195 22.25 -5.79 -6.51
N SER A 196 21.55 -6.89 -6.27
CA SER A 196 20.97 -7.74 -7.32
C SER A 196 19.46 -7.81 -7.19
N ILE A 197 18.74 -7.54 -8.28
CA ILE A 197 17.29 -7.55 -8.33
C ILE A 197 16.84 -8.55 -9.39
N LYS A 198 16.03 -9.53 -8.99
CA LYS A 198 15.50 -10.56 -9.87
C LYS A 198 13.98 -10.53 -9.91
N ASN A 199 13.41 -10.41 -11.10
CA ASN A 199 11.98 -10.52 -11.33
C ASN A 199 11.63 -11.97 -11.70
N ASN A 200 11.06 -12.74 -10.76
CA ASN A 200 10.58 -14.10 -11.04
C ASN A 200 9.14 -14.13 -11.58
N LYS A 201 8.51 -12.99 -11.82
CA LYS A 201 7.15 -12.93 -12.36
C LYS A 201 7.15 -13.18 -13.87
N ASN A 202 5.96 -13.41 -14.41
CA ASN A 202 5.72 -13.51 -15.86
C ASN A 202 5.40 -12.14 -16.50
N GLN A 203 5.45 -11.05 -15.73
CA GLN A 203 5.15 -9.69 -16.16
C GLN A 203 6.34 -8.76 -15.93
N GLN A 204 6.46 -7.73 -16.78
CA GLN A 204 7.44 -6.66 -16.59
C GLN A 204 7.06 -5.85 -15.35
N ILE A 205 8.06 -5.40 -14.60
CA ILE A 205 7.86 -4.53 -13.43
C ILE A 205 8.56 -3.19 -13.63
N ASN A 206 7.97 -2.11 -13.12
CA ASN A 206 8.62 -0.82 -12.93
C ASN A 206 9.15 -0.78 -11.49
N MET A 207 10.44 -0.50 -11.29
CA MET A 207 11.07 -0.57 -9.98
C MET A 207 11.97 0.63 -9.70
N VAL A 208 11.91 1.10 -8.46
CA VAL A 208 12.83 2.08 -7.88
C VAL A 208 13.57 1.43 -6.73
N VAL A 209 14.89 1.59 -6.74
CA VAL A 209 15.79 1.11 -5.68
C VAL A 209 16.57 2.29 -5.15
N PHE A 210 16.65 2.38 -3.82
CA PHE A 210 17.47 3.35 -3.12
C PHE A 210 18.56 2.67 -2.30
N ASP A 211 19.75 3.24 -2.31
CA ASP A 211 20.83 2.94 -1.36
C ASP A 211 21.48 4.26 -0.95
N GLN A 212 22.52 4.21 -0.12
CA GLN A 212 23.11 5.41 0.45
C GLN A 212 24.63 5.32 0.54
N VAL A 213 25.28 6.38 0.09
CA VAL A 213 26.67 6.72 0.39
C VAL A 213 26.69 7.59 1.66
N PRO A 214 27.55 7.33 2.65
CA PRO A 214 27.68 8.19 3.83
C PRO A 214 27.98 9.65 3.45
N VAL A 215 27.37 10.59 4.18
CA VAL A 215 27.68 12.02 4.05
C VAL A 215 28.49 12.44 5.27
N SER A 216 29.62 13.11 5.04
CA SER A 216 30.43 13.65 6.12
C SER A 216 29.88 14.98 6.61
N THR A 217 29.85 15.18 7.92
CA THR A 217 29.62 16.48 8.56
C THR A 217 30.92 17.18 8.96
N LEU A 218 32.08 16.53 8.80
CA LEU A 218 33.39 17.03 9.19
C LEU A 218 34.31 17.17 7.97
N ASP A 219 34.92 18.34 7.78
CA ASP A 219 35.76 18.65 6.60
C ASP A 219 36.99 17.73 6.44
N GLU A 220 37.48 17.20 7.56
CA GLU A 220 38.62 16.28 7.61
C GLU A 220 38.29 14.86 7.12
N ILE A 221 37.00 14.51 7.09
CA ILE A 221 36.50 13.24 6.56
C ILE A 221 35.97 13.48 5.15
N LYS A 222 36.63 12.87 4.16
CA LYS A 222 36.25 13.00 2.75
C LYS A 222 35.64 11.71 2.23
N VAL A 223 34.47 11.81 1.62
CA VAL A 223 33.79 10.69 0.96
C VAL A 223 33.88 10.88 -0.54
N GLU A 224 34.33 9.84 -1.25
CA GLU A 224 34.54 9.83 -2.69
C GLU A 224 33.75 8.69 -3.31
N VAL A 225 32.75 9.02 -4.15
CA VAL A 225 31.96 8.03 -4.87
C VAL A 225 32.76 7.55 -6.08
N GLN A 226 32.99 6.24 -6.18
CA GLN A 226 33.79 5.62 -7.24
C GLN A 226 32.93 4.96 -8.31
N ASN A 227 31.79 4.35 -7.94
CA ASN A 227 30.87 3.72 -8.89
C ASN A 227 29.44 3.68 -8.33
N THR A 228 28.45 3.91 -9.20
CA THR A 228 27.02 3.77 -8.87
C THR A 228 26.24 3.01 -9.94
N THR A 229 26.89 2.43 -10.96
CA THR A 229 26.23 1.77 -12.11
C THR A 229 25.06 2.61 -12.67
N GLY A 230 25.30 3.91 -12.91
CA GLY A 230 24.32 4.83 -13.48
C GLY A 230 23.21 5.27 -12.51
N GLY A 231 23.36 5.04 -11.21
CA GLY A 231 22.44 5.55 -10.19
C GLY A 231 22.52 7.08 -10.07
N GLN A 232 21.36 7.71 -9.88
CA GLN A 232 21.26 9.14 -9.63
C GLN A 232 21.70 9.44 -8.20
N TYR A 233 22.88 10.06 -8.06
CA TYR A 233 23.48 10.35 -6.76
C TYR A 233 23.12 11.76 -6.28
N ASN A 234 22.55 11.85 -5.08
CA ASN A 234 22.28 13.10 -4.38
C ASN A 234 23.39 13.36 -3.36
N ILE A 235 24.25 14.34 -3.68
CA ILE A 235 25.42 14.72 -2.87
C ILE A 235 25.00 15.23 -1.47
N LYS A 236 23.81 15.82 -1.33
CA LYS A 236 23.38 16.47 -0.07
C LYS A 236 23.03 15.47 1.03
N ASN A 237 22.34 14.39 0.68
CA ASN A 237 21.86 13.39 1.63
C ASN A 237 22.50 12.00 1.43
N GLY A 238 23.34 11.85 0.42
CA GLY A 238 24.07 10.63 0.12
C GLY A 238 23.25 9.58 -0.65
N GLU A 239 22.00 9.87 -0.99
CA GLU A 239 21.09 8.93 -1.62
C GLU A 239 21.55 8.56 -3.04
N VAL A 240 21.44 7.28 -3.39
CA VAL A 240 21.62 6.78 -4.75
C VAL A 240 20.33 6.11 -5.20
N LYS A 241 19.71 6.65 -6.25
CA LYS A 241 18.45 6.16 -6.82
C LYS A 241 18.66 5.48 -8.16
N TRP A 242 18.13 4.27 -8.32
CA TRP A 242 17.98 3.60 -9.61
C TRP A 242 16.50 3.44 -9.93
N GLU A 243 16.10 3.83 -11.14
CA GLU A 243 14.73 3.65 -11.65
C GLU A 243 14.80 2.94 -13.00
N PHE A 244 14.07 1.84 -13.15
CA PHE A 244 14.17 1.00 -14.33
C PHE A 244 12.95 0.08 -14.52
N LEU A 245 12.75 -0.34 -15.77
CA LEU A 245 11.88 -1.45 -16.11
C LEU A 245 12.67 -2.76 -16.07
N LEU A 246 12.10 -3.80 -15.48
CA LEU A 246 12.69 -5.13 -15.41
C LEU A 246 11.75 -6.16 -16.05
N LEU A 247 12.22 -6.74 -17.15
CA LEU A 247 11.48 -7.74 -17.92
C LEU A 247 11.15 -8.99 -17.09
N PRO A 248 10.13 -9.78 -17.49
CA PRO A 248 9.83 -11.07 -16.89
C PRO A 248 11.06 -11.98 -16.84
N LYS A 249 11.21 -12.74 -15.75
CA LYS A 249 12.29 -13.74 -15.54
C LYS A 249 13.70 -13.20 -15.70
N ASN A 250 13.90 -11.89 -15.59
CA ASN A 250 15.18 -11.24 -15.77
C ASN A 250 15.78 -10.73 -14.44
N GLN A 251 17.08 -10.45 -14.47
CA GLN A 251 17.83 -9.92 -13.34
C GLN A 251 18.60 -8.65 -13.76
N LYS A 252 18.75 -7.72 -12.82
CA LYS A 252 19.59 -6.54 -12.96
C LYS A 252 20.46 -6.35 -11.74
N ASP A 253 21.73 -6.07 -11.97
CA ASP A 253 22.73 -5.87 -10.94
C ASP A 253 23.24 -4.43 -10.97
N PHE A 254 23.49 -3.87 -9.78
CA PHE A 254 24.08 -2.55 -9.58
C PHE A 254 25.25 -2.66 -8.61
N ASP A 255 26.31 -1.91 -8.89
CA ASP A 255 27.47 -1.81 -8.01
C ASP A 255 27.51 -0.40 -7.41
N LEU A 256 27.60 -0.33 -6.08
CA LEU A 256 27.82 0.90 -5.35
C LEU A 256 29.20 0.83 -4.67
N LYS A 257 30.11 1.71 -5.08
CA LYS A 257 31.47 1.78 -4.56
C LYS A 257 31.82 3.20 -4.13
N TYR A 258 32.36 3.35 -2.93
CA TYR A 258 32.83 4.62 -2.39
C TYR A 258 34.03 4.41 -1.47
N ALA A 259 34.85 5.45 -1.33
CA ALA A 259 35.99 5.49 -0.42
C ALA A 259 35.80 6.60 0.62
N VAL A 260 36.18 6.32 1.87
CA VAL A 260 36.14 7.28 2.97
C VAL A 260 37.56 7.48 3.48
N LYS A 261 38.04 8.71 3.41
CA LYS A 261 39.37 9.15 3.88
C LYS A 261 39.21 9.92 5.18
N TYR A 262 39.86 9.49 6.26
CA TYR A 262 39.71 10.07 7.59
C TYR A 262 41.02 10.01 8.41
N PRO A 263 41.19 10.83 9.47
CA PRO A 263 42.39 10.80 10.32
C PRO A 263 42.61 9.46 11.02
N LYS A 264 43.88 9.04 11.18
CA LYS A 264 44.22 7.71 11.73
C LYS A 264 43.87 7.52 13.21
N ASP A 265 43.77 8.61 13.95
CA ASP A 265 43.41 8.70 15.37
C ASP A 265 41.91 8.56 15.62
N LYS A 266 41.09 8.59 14.56
CA LYS A 266 39.65 8.32 14.64
C LYS A 266 39.34 6.86 14.32
N ASP A 267 38.38 6.32 15.07
CA ASP A 267 37.72 5.06 14.76
C ASP A 267 36.30 5.36 14.27
N LEU A 268 36.03 4.94 13.04
CA LEU A 268 34.79 5.24 12.33
C LEU A 268 34.16 3.94 11.85
N ILE A 269 32.87 3.77 12.10
CA ILE A 269 32.07 2.67 11.57
C ILE A 269 31.46 3.13 10.26
N ILE A 270 31.84 2.48 9.16
CA ILE A 270 31.36 2.78 7.81
C ILE A 270 30.42 1.66 7.37
N GLU A 271 29.14 1.98 7.22
CA GLU A 271 28.06 1.07 6.78
C GLU A 271 27.39 1.49 5.46
#